data_AF-A0A924HG20-F1
#
_entry.id   AF-A0A924HG20-F1
#
_cell.length_a   1.000
_cell.length_b   1.000
_cell.length_c   1.000
_cell.angle_alpha   90.00
_cell.angle_beta   90.00
_cell.angle_gamma   90.00
#
_symmetry.space_group_name_H-M   'P 1'
#
loop_
_entity.id
_entity.type
_entity.pdbx_description
1 polymer ?
#
loop_
_entity_poly.entity_id
_entity_poly.type
_entity_poly.pdbx_seq_one_letter_code
_entity_poly.pdbx_strand_id
1 'polypeptide(L)'
;MKTNFSLSDFDFTLPPVLIAQHPPAQRSGSRLLDGRAAAAVDRQFTDLPGLLKPGDLLVFNDTKVVKARLFGQKVSGGRLELLIERVLSPDADSGHEVAAHMKVSKKPLPGAVMQMDGGFTATLLGRWPNADGLLYRFRLSSDPYALMATYGHVPLPPYIQRHSGGAITHTDSQDDEARYQTVFAKHPGAVAAPTAALHFDEAVLAQ
;
A
#
# COMPACT_ATOMS: atom_id res chain seq x y z
N MET A 1 26.95 4.87 -25.18
CA MET A 1 25.88 4.78 -24.16
C MET A 1 26.47 4.13 -22.93
N LYS A 2 26.28 4.70 -21.73
CA LYS A 2 26.63 4.02 -20.47
C LYS A 2 25.82 2.72 -20.39
N THR A 3 26.48 1.58 -20.22
CA THR A 3 25.81 0.26 -20.12
C THR A 3 25.71 -0.23 -18.67
N ASN A 4 26.43 0.40 -17.75
CA ASN A 4 26.32 0.16 -16.32
C ASN A 4 25.79 1.42 -15.62
N PHE A 5 24.67 1.24 -14.92
CA PHE A 5 24.08 2.25 -14.05
C PHE A 5 24.37 1.89 -12.59
N SER A 6 24.64 2.91 -11.80
CA SER A 6 24.72 2.88 -10.34
C SER A 6 23.47 3.52 -9.74
N LEU A 7 23.18 3.27 -8.46
CA LEU A 7 22.07 3.94 -7.77
C LEU A 7 22.19 5.47 -7.83
N SER A 8 23.42 6.00 -7.76
CA SER A 8 23.67 7.44 -7.85
C SER A 8 23.37 8.06 -9.20
N ASP A 9 23.32 7.28 -10.30
CA ASP A 9 22.92 7.81 -11.62
C ASP A 9 21.43 8.19 -11.67
N PHE A 10 20.64 7.79 -10.66
CA PHE A 10 19.22 8.11 -10.51
C PHE A 10 18.93 9.04 -9.33
N ASP A 11 19.97 9.59 -8.69
CA ASP A 11 19.81 10.51 -7.57
C ASP A 11 19.46 11.93 -8.05
N PHE A 12 18.63 12.62 -7.28
CA PHE A 12 18.24 14.00 -7.55
C PHE A 12 17.85 14.72 -6.26
N THR A 13 18.04 16.02 -6.23
CA THR A 13 17.62 16.84 -5.09
C THR A 13 16.09 16.93 -5.06
N LEU A 14 15.48 16.29 -4.06
CA LEU A 14 14.05 16.40 -3.76
C LEU A 14 13.84 17.12 -2.42
N PRO A 15 13.54 18.43 -2.43
CA PRO A 15 13.16 19.15 -1.22
C PRO A 15 11.97 18.46 -0.52
N PRO A 16 12.03 18.16 0.79
CA PRO A 16 10.96 17.45 1.49
C PRO A 16 9.59 18.12 1.38
N VAL A 17 9.56 19.45 1.28
CA VAL A 17 8.33 20.27 1.11
C VAL A 17 7.58 19.97 -0.20
N LEU A 18 8.26 19.40 -1.21
CA LEU A 18 7.64 19.01 -2.47
C LEU A 18 7.02 17.60 -2.43
N ILE A 19 7.19 16.85 -1.34
CA ILE A 19 6.54 15.55 -1.14
C ILE A 19 5.14 15.78 -0.58
N ALA A 20 4.13 15.67 -1.45
CA ALA A 20 2.74 15.83 -1.06
C ALA A 20 2.34 14.85 0.06
N GLN A 21 1.87 15.39 1.19
CA GLN A 21 1.39 14.61 2.34
C GLN A 21 -0.10 14.25 2.23
N HIS A 22 -0.83 15.02 1.42
CA HIS A 22 -2.24 14.81 1.13
C HIS A 22 -2.47 14.93 -0.38
N PRO A 23 -3.36 14.11 -0.95
CA PRO A 23 -3.78 14.29 -2.34
C PRO A 23 -4.53 15.63 -2.50
N PRO A 24 -4.63 16.16 -3.73
CA PRO A 24 -5.44 17.35 -4.00
C PRO A 24 -6.92 17.12 -3.64
N ALA A 25 -7.66 18.20 -3.36
CA ALA A 25 -9.08 18.10 -3.00
C ALA A 25 -9.90 17.44 -4.12
N GLN A 26 -9.63 17.82 -5.37
CA GLN A 26 -10.15 17.17 -6.58
C GLN A 26 -9.10 16.23 -7.14
N ARG A 27 -9.48 14.99 -7.49
CA ARG A 27 -8.55 13.98 -8.01
C ARG A 27 -7.82 14.46 -9.26
N SER A 28 -8.56 15.02 -10.21
CA SER A 28 -8.04 15.58 -11.46
C SER A 28 -7.36 16.94 -11.33
N GLY A 29 -7.31 17.53 -10.12
CA GLY A 29 -6.72 18.84 -9.85
C GLY A 29 -5.18 18.84 -9.77
N SER A 30 -4.51 17.72 -10.01
CA SER A 30 -3.05 17.63 -10.04
C SER A 30 -2.45 18.21 -11.32
N ARG A 31 -1.19 18.64 -11.23
CA ARG A 31 -0.34 18.94 -12.40
C ARG A 31 -0.01 17.65 -13.17
N LEU A 32 0.25 17.80 -14.46
CA LEU A 32 0.74 16.76 -15.37
C LEU A 32 1.99 17.30 -16.08
N LEU A 33 3.12 16.58 -15.98
CA LEU A 33 4.31 16.90 -16.76
C LEU A 33 4.33 16.05 -18.03
N ASP A 34 4.08 16.66 -19.18
CA ASP A 34 4.11 16.00 -20.50
C ASP A 34 5.55 15.93 -21.02
N GLY A 35 6.19 14.78 -20.80
CA GLY A 35 7.57 14.50 -21.20
C GLY A 35 7.72 13.82 -22.56
N ARG A 36 6.71 13.86 -23.45
CA ARG A 36 6.77 13.18 -24.76
C ARG A 36 7.71 13.86 -25.77
N ALA A 37 8.02 15.14 -25.56
CA ALA A 37 8.96 15.91 -26.36
C ALA A 37 10.29 16.11 -25.62
N ALA A 38 11.34 16.55 -26.33
CA ALA A 38 12.65 16.82 -25.74
C ALA A 38 12.60 17.88 -24.62
N ALA A 39 11.73 18.87 -24.76
CA ALA A 39 11.38 19.79 -23.69
C ALA A 39 10.05 19.34 -23.06
N ALA A 40 10.06 19.09 -21.75
CA ALA A 40 8.85 18.76 -21.03
C ALA A 40 7.90 19.98 -20.95
N VAL A 41 6.60 19.72 -20.98
CA VAL A 41 5.57 20.76 -20.91
C VAL A 41 4.72 20.57 -19.66
N ASP A 42 4.60 21.62 -18.85
CA ASP A 42 3.66 21.65 -17.73
C ASP A 42 2.22 21.77 -18.23
N ARG A 43 1.35 20.90 -17.72
CA ARG A 43 -0.08 20.80 -18.01
C ARG A 43 -0.88 20.55 -16.74
N GLN A 44 -2.20 20.55 -16.86
CA GLN A 44 -3.09 20.01 -15.84
C GLN A 44 -3.48 18.58 -16.19
N PHE A 45 -3.76 17.75 -15.19
CA PHE A 45 -4.18 16.37 -15.43
C PHE A 45 -5.48 16.29 -16.24
N THR A 46 -6.36 17.29 -16.11
CA THR A 46 -7.55 17.47 -16.94
C THR A 46 -7.26 17.62 -18.44
N ASP A 47 -6.03 17.95 -18.83
CA ASP A 47 -5.65 18.05 -20.24
C ASP A 47 -5.38 16.67 -20.87
N LEU A 48 -5.24 15.61 -20.06
CA LEU A 48 -4.86 14.26 -20.53
C LEU A 48 -5.74 13.73 -21.66
N PRO A 49 -7.10 13.82 -21.61
CA PRO A 49 -7.95 13.34 -22.70
C PRO A 49 -7.60 13.97 -24.05
N GLY A 50 -7.29 15.27 -24.07
CA GLY A 50 -6.88 15.98 -25.29
C GLY A 50 -5.49 15.60 -25.82
N LEU A 51 -4.70 14.85 -25.05
CA LEU A 51 -3.38 14.35 -25.47
C LEU A 51 -3.44 12.96 -26.11
N LEU A 52 -4.56 12.26 -25.96
CA LEU A 52 -4.81 10.93 -26.51
C LEU A 52 -5.36 11.03 -27.93
N LYS A 53 -5.18 9.97 -28.71
CA LYS A 53 -5.72 9.85 -30.07
C LYS A 53 -6.86 8.84 -30.10
N PRO A 54 -7.81 8.99 -31.04
CA PRO A 54 -8.80 7.96 -31.30
C PRO A 54 -8.12 6.61 -31.56
N GLY A 55 -8.52 5.59 -30.80
CA GLY A 55 -7.96 4.23 -30.86
C GLY A 55 -6.90 3.92 -29.80
N ASP A 56 -6.47 4.90 -28.99
CA ASP A 56 -5.57 4.64 -27.86
C ASP A 56 -6.28 3.78 -26.78
N LEU A 57 -5.52 2.89 -26.14
CA LEU A 57 -5.99 2.02 -25.06
C LEU A 57 -5.39 2.45 -23.72
N LEU A 58 -6.25 2.88 -22.80
CA LEU A 58 -5.88 3.07 -21.40
C LEU A 58 -6.10 1.76 -20.64
N VAL A 59 -5.02 1.22 -20.06
CA VAL A 59 -5.07 0.01 -19.24
C VAL A 59 -4.98 0.41 -17.77
N PHE A 60 -6.01 0.06 -17.01
CA PHE A 60 -6.09 0.35 -15.58
C PHE A 60 -5.92 -0.92 -14.76
N ASN A 61 -5.30 -0.76 -13.60
CA ASN A 61 -5.31 -1.78 -12.56
C ASN A 61 -6.60 -1.59 -11.72
N ASP A 62 -7.44 -2.63 -11.68
CA ASP A 62 -8.74 -2.64 -11.01
C ASP A 62 -8.70 -3.31 -9.62
N THR A 63 -7.50 -3.54 -9.09
CA THR A 63 -7.32 -4.10 -7.75
C THR A 63 -7.68 -3.07 -6.67
N LYS A 64 -8.48 -3.52 -5.71
CA LYS A 64 -8.86 -2.80 -4.50
C LYS A 64 -7.81 -3.00 -3.42
N VAL A 65 -7.39 -1.90 -2.80
CA VAL A 65 -6.44 -1.92 -1.69
C VAL A 65 -7.09 -2.60 -0.49
N VAL A 66 -6.43 -3.62 0.05
CA VAL A 66 -6.83 -4.29 1.29
C VAL A 66 -6.16 -3.61 2.48
N LYS A 67 -6.85 -3.66 3.63
CA LYS A 67 -6.39 -3.16 4.93
C LYS A 67 -5.34 -4.11 5.53
N ALA A 68 -4.21 -4.23 4.85
CA ALA A 68 -3.21 -5.26 5.11
C ALA A 68 -2.30 -4.97 6.31
N ARG A 69 -2.35 -3.78 6.92
CA ARG A 69 -1.56 -3.45 8.11
C ARG A 69 -2.35 -3.84 9.37
N LEU A 70 -1.80 -4.76 10.16
CA LEU A 70 -2.39 -5.24 11.41
C LEU A 70 -1.45 -4.93 12.57
N PHE A 71 -2.02 -4.49 13.70
CA PHE A 71 -1.29 -4.18 14.92
C PHE A 71 -1.55 -5.20 16.01
N GLY A 72 -0.60 -5.34 16.92
CA GLY A 72 -0.73 -6.21 18.07
C GLY A 72 0.47 -6.12 19.00
N GLN A 73 0.61 -7.13 19.85
CA GLN A 73 1.64 -7.24 20.85
C GLN A 73 2.06 -8.68 21.10
N LYS A 74 3.35 -8.85 21.43
CA LYS A 74 3.86 -10.11 21.98
C LYS A 74 3.29 -10.33 23.38
N VAL A 75 3.32 -11.57 23.86
CA VAL A 75 3.00 -11.93 25.25
C VAL A 75 3.79 -11.08 26.26
N SER A 76 5.02 -10.69 25.91
CA SER A 76 5.87 -9.82 26.74
C SER A 76 5.43 -8.34 26.78
N GLY A 77 4.33 -7.96 26.13
CA GLY A 77 3.83 -6.57 26.01
C GLY A 77 4.51 -5.72 24.93
N GLY A 78 5.48 -6.26 24.18
CA GLY A 78 6.16 -5.50 23.12
C GLY A 78 5.28 -5.37 21.87
N ARG A 79 5.10 -4.14 21.37
CA ARG A 79 4.30 -3.86 20.16
C ARG A 79 4.85 -4.55 18.91
N LEU A 80 3.93 -4.89 18.01
CA LEU A 80 4.14 -5.58 16.75
C LEU A 80 3.28 -4.91 15.66
N GLU A 81 3.85 -4.77 14.47
CA GLU A 81 3.10 -4.46 13.25
C GLU A 81 3.37 -5.56 12.22
N LEU A 82 2.30 -6.06 11.60
CA LEU A 82 2.33 -6.96 10.47
C LEU A 82 1.79 -6.23 9.24
N LEU A 83 2.54 -6.28 8.14
CA LEU A 83 2.04 -5.87 6.83
C LEU A 83 1.87 -7.13 5.98
N ILE A 84 0.62 -7.56 5.81
CA ILE A 84 0.28 -8.75 5.04
C ILE A 84 0.56 -8.48 3.56
N GLU A 85 1.48 -9.24 2.97
CA GLU A 85 1.76 -9.17 1.55
C GLU A 85 0.86 -10.12 0.77
N ARG A 86 0.62 -11.32 1.32
CA ARG A 86 -0.08 -12.39 0.61
C ARG A 86 -0.84 -13.31 1.54
N VAL A 87 -2.05 -13.67 1.16
CA VAL A 87 -2.77 -14.82 1.74
C VAL A 87 -2.31 -16.07 0.99
N LEU A 88 -1.75 -17.04 1.71
CA LEU A 88 -1.10 -18.23 1.13
C LEU A 88 -2.09 -19.36 0.86
N SER A 89 -3.21 -19.30 1.56
CA SER A 89 -4.13 -20.40 1.79
C SER A 89 -5.54 -19.80 1.79
N PRO A 90 -6.12 -19.55 0.61
CA PRO A 90 -7.42 -18.87 0.50
C PRO A 90 -8.61 -19.79 0.74
N ASP A 91 -8.42 -21.12 0.71
CA ASP A 91 -9.49 -22.08 0.95
C ASP A 91 -9.78 -22.19 2.46
N ALA A 92 -11.06 -22.30 2.85
CA ALA A 92 -11.50 -22.32 4.24
C ALA A 92 -10.82 -23.41 5.10
N ASP A 93 -10.35 -24.50 4.48
CA ASP A 93 -9.68 -25.62 5.16
C ASP A 93 -8.15 -25.48 5.23
N SER A 94 -7.57 -24.42 4.67
CA SER A 94 -6.13 -24.33 4.39
C SER A 94 -5.30 -23.59 5.46
N GLY A 95 -5.88 -23.36 6.64
CA GLY A 95 -5.14 -23.00 7.86
C GLY A 95 -4.84 -21.51 8.06
N HIS A 96 -5.52 -20.61 7.33
CA HIS A 96 -5.48 -19.13 7.52
C HIS A 96 -4.07 -18.54 7.51
N GLU A 97 -3.26 -18.99 6.57
CA GLU A 97 -1.85 -18.61 6.53
C GLU A 97 -1.56 -17.44 5.60
N VAL A 98 -0.62 -16.61 6.03
CA VAL A 98 -0.23 -15.37 5.35
C VAL A 98 1.28 -15.22 5.32
N ALA A 99 1.78 -14.54 4.29
CA ALA A 99 3.13 -14.01 4.25
C ALA A 99 3.09 -12.51 4.54
N ALA A 100 3.93 -12.05 5.45
CA ALA A 100 3.91 -10.67 5.93
C ALA A 100 5.32 -10.13 6.23
N HIS A 101 5.48 -8.81 6.09
CA HIS A 101 6.56 -8.11 6.77
C HIS A 101 6.20 -7.96 8.25
N MET A 102 7.23 -8.02 9.11
CA MET A 102 7.08 -7.87 10.55
C MET A 102 7.99 -6.75 11.05
N LYS A 103 7.41 -5.77 11.74
CA LYS A 103 8.15 -4.72 12.44
C LYS A 103 7.99 -4.92 13.94
N VAL A 104 9.12 -5.20 14.60
CA VAL A 104 9.21 -5.49 16.04
C VAL A 104 10.63 -5.23 16.54
N SER A 105 10.79 -4.79 17.80
CA SER A 105 12.13 -4.52 18.37
C SER A 105 12.98 -5.78 18.54
N LYS A 106 12.38 -6.85 19.08
CA LYS A 106 13.01 -8.18 19.23
C LYS A 106 12.11 -9.22 18.60
N LYS A 107 12.63 -9.86 17.54
CA LYS A 107 11.91 -10.87 16.76
C LYS A 107 11.54 -12.05 17.65
N PRO A 108 10.27 -12.49 17.64
CA PRO A 108 9.87 -13.72 18.32
C PRO A 108 10.44 -14.95 17.60
N LEU A 109 10.51 -16.07 18.33
CA LEU A 109 10.86 -17.37 17.75
C LEU A 109 9.65 -17.98 17.02
N PRO A 110 9.87 -18.86 16.01
CA PRO A 110 8.81 -19.69 15.48
C PRO A 110 8.05 -20.44 16.59
N GLY A 111 6.74 -20.56 16.44
CA GLY A 111 5.80 -21.08 17.44
C GLY A 111 5.26 -20.03 18.41
N ALA A 112 5.85 -18.83 18.46
CA ALA A 112 5.31 -17.75 19.28
C ALA A 112 3.93 -17.31 18.79
N VAL A 113 3.03 -17.09 19.76
CA VAL A 113 1.68 -16.57 19.54
C VAL A 113 1.64 -15.12 19.99
N MET A 114 1.16 -14.22 19.13
CA MET A 114 0.98 -12.81 19.44
C MET A 114 -0.50 -12.49 19.54
N GLN A 115 -0.82 -11.55 20.45
CA GLN A 115 -2.16 -11.02 20.64
C GLN A 115 -2.33 -9.83 19.70
N MET A 116 -3.31 -9.89 18.82
CA MET A 116 -3.55 -8.86 17.82
C MET A 116 -4.70 -7.97 18.28
N ASP A 117 -4.72 -6.73 17.80
CA ASP A 117 -5.82 -5.81 18.06
C ASP A 117 -7.11 -6.41 17.50
N GLY A 118 -8.22 -6.32 18.25
CA GLY A 118 -9.45 -7.06 17.93
C GLY A 118 -9.54 -8.47 18.54
N GLY A 119 -8.54 -8.88 19.32
CA GLY A 119 -8.60 -10.09 20.15
C GLY A 119 -8.32 -11.41 19.42
N PHE A 120 -7.92 -11.35 18.15
CA PHE A 120 -7.47 -12.52 17.40
C PHE A 120 -5.98 -12.79 17.65
N THR A 121 -5.49 -13.97 17.26
CA THR A 121 -4.08 -14.33 17.42
C THR A 121 -3.40 -14.54 16.08
N ALA A 122 -2.10 -14.29 16.07
CA ALA A 122 -1.21 -14.67 14.99
C ALA A 122 -0.10 -15.57 15.55
N THR A 123 0.19 -16.68 14.89
CA THR A 123 1.27 -17.60 15.27
C THR A 123 2.38 -17.52 14.24
N LEU A 124 3.60 -17.19 14.65
CA LEU A 124 4.75 -17.17 13.76
C LEU A 124 5.15 -18.60 13.38
N LEU A 125 5.05 -18.96 12.11
CA LEU A 125 5.44 -20.29 11.62
C LEU A 125 6.91 -20.34 11.16
N GLY A 126 7.45 -19.21 10.70
CA GLY A 126 8.83 -19.12 10.23
C GLY A 126 9.02 -18.07 9.15
N ARG A 127 9.99 -18.30 8.26
CA ARG A 127 10.28 -17.47 7.08
C ARG A 127 9.52 -18.00 5.86
N TRP A 128 9.29 -17.14 4.87
CA TRP A 128 8.59 -17.46 3.63
C TRP A 128 9.29 -16.82 2.42
N PRO A 129 9.40 -17.52 1.26
CA PRO A 129 8.83 -18.83 0.93
C PRO A 129 9.58 -20.04 1.49
N ASN A 130 10.81 -19.83 1.98
CA ASN A 130 11.67 -20.86 2.57
C ASN A 130 12.37 -20.29 3.82
N ALA A 131 13.30 -21.06 4.40
CA ALA A 131 14.00 -20.67 5.64
C ALA A 131 14.75 -19.33 5.55
N ASP A 132 15.20 -18.94 4.35
CA ASP A 132 15.93 -17.69 4.09
C ASP A 132 15.07 -16.60 3.45
N GLY A 133 13.79 -16.90 3.19
CA GLY A 133 12.88 -16.02 2.47
C GLY A 133 12.68 -14.69 3.19
N LEU A 134 12.38 -13.62 2.45
CA LEU A 134 12.38 -12.24 2.98
C LEU A 134 11.22 -11.96 3.94
N LEU A 135 10.10 -12.68 3.80
CA LEU A 135 8.89 -12.50 4.57
C LEU A 135 8.79 -13.48 5.73
N TYR A 136 7.79 -13.26 6.59
CA TYR A 136 7.43 -14.15 7.68
C TYR A 136 6.11 -14.84 7.38
N ARG A 137 6.05 -16.14 7.65
CA ARG A 137 4.82 -16.93 7.53
C ARG A 137 4.09 -16.89 8.87
N PHE A 138 2.83 -16.48 8.86
CA PHE A 138 1.97 -16.50 10.04
C PHE A 138 0.73 -17.34 9.78
N ARG A 139 0.20 -17.94 10.84
CA ARG A 139 -1.16 -18.48 10.90
C ARG A 139 -2.03 -17.54 11.72
N LEU A 140 -3.12 -17.06 11.15
CA LEU A 140 -4.11 -16.27 11.87
C LEU A 140 -5.18 -17.17 12.50
N SER A 141 -5.80 -16.75 13.59
CA SER A 141 -6.84 -17.54 14.25
C SER A 141 -8.19 -17.56 13.53
N SER A 142 -8.35 -16.76 12.46
CA SER A 142 -9.58 -16.67 11.66
C SER A 142 -9.24 -16.26 10.22
N ASP A 143 -10.25 -16.12 9.37
CA ASP A 143 -10.10 -15.77 7.96
C ASP A 143 -9.30 -14.46 7.78
N PRO A 144 -8.16 -14.49 7.06
CA PRO A 144 -7.31 -13.31 6.89
C PRO A 144 -8.03 -12.12 6.27
N TYR A 145 -8.93 -12.34 5.30
CA TYR A 145 -9.62 -11.25 4.62
C TYR A 145 -10.64 -10.57 5.53
N ALA A 146 -11.42 -11.32 6.30
CA ALA A 146 -12.35 -10.81 7.30
C ALA A 146 -11.62 -10.04 8.41
N LEU A 147 -10.48 -10.55 8.88
CA LEU A 147 -9.66 -9.89 9.89
C LEU A 147 -9.08 -8.57 9.37
N MET A 148 -8.51 -8.56 8.15
CA MET A 148 -8.02 -7.33 7.51
C MET A 148 -9.15 -6.32 7.31
N ALA A 149 -10.32 -6.73 6.83
CA ALA A 149 -11.44 -5.83 6.62
C ALA A 149 -11.93 -5.15 7.92
N THR A 150 -11.89 -5.88 9.03
CA THR A 150 -12.43 -5.43 10.32
C THR A 150 -11.41 -4.66 11.18
N TYR A 151 -10.19 -5.17 11.27
CA TYR A 151 -9.16 -4.68 12.21
C TYR A 151 -7.92 -4.13 11.52
N GLY A 152 -7.87 -4.21 10.19
CA GLY A 152 -6.74 -3.74 9.44
C GLY A 152 -6.76 -2.23 9.20
N HIS A 153 -5.61 -1.75 8.75
CA HIS A 153 -5.35 -0.38 8.37
C HIS A 153 -4.84 -0.33 6.93
N VAL A 154 -5.16 0.75 6.21
CA VAL A 154 -4.58 0.99 4.89
C VAL A 154 -3.08 1.23 5.04
N PRO A 155 -2.23 0.44 4.34
CA PRO A 155 -0.79 0.58 4.45
C PRO A 155 -0.31 1.77 3.61
N LEU A 156 -0.46 2.97 4.16
CA LEU A 156 0.07 4.19 3.54
C LEU A 156 1.59 4.08 3.36
N PRO A 157 2.15 4.61 2.26
CA PRO A 157 3.59 4.68 2.05
C PRO A 157 4.31 5.38 3.21
N PRO A 158 5.54 4.99 3.54
CA PRO A 158 6.23 5.46 4.75
C PRO A 158 6.51 6.98 4.75
N TYR A 159 6.52 7.61 3.58
CA TYR A 159 6.71 9.06 3.44
C TYR A 159 5.44 9.87 3.72
N ILE A 160 4.27 9.23 3.79
CA ILE A 160 3.02 9.88 4.19
C ILE A 160 2.95 9.83 5.71
N GLN A 161 3.10 11.01 6.32
CA GLN A 161 3.02 11.17 7.77
C GLN A 161 1.61 11.62 8.14
N ARG A 162 1.05 11.00 9.19
CA ARG A 162 -0.17 11.48 9.85
C ARG A 162 0.22 11.94 11.25
N HIS A 163 -0.45 12.95 11.77
CA HIS A 163 -0.22 13.43 13.12
C HIS A 163 -1.47 13.20 13.96
N SER A 164 -1.31 12.56 15.11
CA SER A 164 -2.37 12.44 16.12
C SER A 164 -1.80 12.86 17.47
N GLY A 165 -2.41 13.86 18.11
CA GLY A 165 -1.98 14.37 19.42
C GLY A 165 -0.54 14.92 19.46
N GLY A 166 0.01 15.42 18.35
CA GLY A 166 1.37 15.96 18.27
C GLY A 166 2.47 14.94 17.98
N ALA A 167 2.15 13.64 17.89
CA ALA A 167 3.08 12.59 17.48
C ALA A 167 2.82 12.14 16.03
N ILE A 168 3.88 11.75 15.31
CA ILE A 168 3.74 11.09 14.00
C ILE A 168 3.13 9.70 14.24
N THR A 169 1.98 9.47 13.62
CA THR A 169 1.30 8.17 13.53
C THR A 169 1.28 7.70 12.09
N HIS A 170 1.33 6.38 11.87
CA HIS A 170 1.13 5.77 10.55
C HIS A 170 -0.24 5.09 10.45
N THR A 171 -1.20 5.50 11.28
CA THR A 171 -2.60 5.11 11.21
C THR A 171 -3.31 5.97 10.18
N ASP A 172 -4.00 5.32 9.26
CA ASP A 172 -4.86 5.92 8.25
C ASP A 172 -6.12 6.54 8.87
N SER A 173 -6.66 7.56 8.21
CA SER A 173 -7.98 8.13 8.48
C SER A 173 -9.05 7.53 7.55
N GLN A 174 -10.33 7.80 7.82
CA GLN A 174 -11.41 7.41 6.89
C GLN A 174 -11.25 8.07 5.52
N ASP A 175 -10.73 9.31 5.45
CA ASP A 175 -10.43 9.96 4.19
C ASP A 175 -9.28 9.23 3.47
N ASP A 176 -8.24 8.80 4.19
CA ASP A 176 -7.18 7.98 3.60
C ASP A 176 -7.72 6.67 3.01
N GLU A 177 -8.62 5.98 3.73
CA GLU A 177 -9.25 4.76 3.23
C GLU A 177 -10.01 4.99 1.92
N ALA A 178 -10.81 6.05 1.84
CA ALA A 178 -11.58 6.38 0.65
C ALA A 178 -10.70 6.89 -0.50
N ARG A 179 -9.74 7.77 -0.20
CA ARG A 179 -8.89 8.44 -1.19
C ARG A 179 -7.78 7.58 -1.75
N TYR A 180 -7.36 6.56 -1.00
CA TYR A 180 -6.35 5.60 -1.44
C TYR A 180 -6.94 4.46 -2.29
N GLN A 181 -8.23 4.51 -2.60
CA GLN A 181 -8.84 3.71 -3.68
C GLN A 181 -8.95 4.52 -4.97
N THR A 182 -8.75 3.83 -6.11
CA THR A 182 -9.04 4.40 -7.43
C THR A 182 -10.51 4.24 -7.77
N VAL A 183 -11.00 4.99 -8.76
CA VAL A 183 -12.36 4.80 -9.32
C VAL A 183 -12.54 3.47 -10.04
N PHE A 184 -11.44 2.76 -10.33
CA PHE A 184 -11.44 1.45 -11.00
C PHE A 184 -11.40 0.27 -10.03
N ALA A 185 -11.24 0.51 -8.72
CA ALA A 185 -11.05 -0.53 -7.73
C ALA A 185 -12.30 -1.43 -7.56
N LYS A 186 -12.19 -2.69 -7.98
CA LYS A 186 -13.28 -3.69 -7.96
C LYS A 186 -12.91 -4.93 -7.16
N HIS A 187 -11.71 -5.49 -7.40
CA HIS A 187 -11.33 -6.80 -6.89
C HIS A 187 -10.30 -6.70 -5.76
N PRO A 188 -10.55 -7.22 -4.54
CA PRO A 188 -9.58 -7.16 -3.46
C PRO A 188 -8.29 -7.91 -3.83
N GLY A 189 -7.13 -7.29 -3.59
CA GLY A 189 -5.87 -7.99 -3.85
C GLY A 189 -4.60 -7.14 -3.80
N ALA A 190 -4.71 -5.81 -3.75
CA ALA A 190 -3.56 -4.93 -3.67
C ALA A 190 -3.23 -4.56 -2.23
N VAL A 191 -1.95 -4.59 -1.88
CA VAL A 191 -1.46 -4.00 -0.62
C VAL A 191 -1.27 -2.50 -0.79
N ALA A 192 -0.96 -2.00 -1.98
CA ALA A 192 -0.80 -0.57 -2.26
C ALA A 192 -1.64 -0.14 -3.47
N ALA A 193 -2.14 1.09 -3.43
CA ALA A 193 -2.89 1.66 -4.54
C ALA A 193 -2.00 1.85 -5.78
N PRO A 194 -2.52 1.63 -7.01
CA PRO A 194 -1.88 2.13 -8.21
C PRO A 194 -1.99 3.66 -8.24
N THR A 195 -0.97 4.34 -7.72
CA THR A 195 -1.03 5.77 -7.36
C THR A 195 -1.30 6.70 -8.54
N ALA A 196 -0.84 6.36 -9.75
CA ALA A 196 -1.14 7.15 -10.95
C ALA A 196 -2.63 7.18 -11.31
N ALA A 197 -3.38 6.11 -11.02
CA ALA A 197 -4.80 6.05 -11.30
C ALA A 197 -5.65 6.84 -10.28
N LEU A 198 -5.05 7.33 -9.18
CA LEU A 198 -5.76 8.14 -8.18
C LEU A 198 -6.17 9.52 -8.70
N HIS A 199 -5.56 9.97 -9.80
CA HIS A 199 -5.82 11.24 -10.46
C HIS A 199 -7.07 11.25 -11.34
N PHE A 200 -7.58 10.07 -11.72
CA PHE A 200 -8.82 9.97 -12.50
C PHE A 200 -10.05 10.18 -11.61
N ASP A 201 -11.03 10.89 -12.16
CA ASP A 201 -12.41 10.96 -11.69
C ASP A 201 -13.36 10.77 -12.87
N GLU A 202 -14.65 10.65 -12.56
CA GLU A 202 -15.69 10.43 -13.58
C GLU A 202 -15.75 11.56 -14.62
N ALA A 203 -15.38 12.79 -14.25
CA ALA A 203 -15.42 13.94 -15.15
C ALA A 203 -14.29 13.87 -16.21
N VAL A 204 -13.12 13.35 -15.85
CA VAL A 204 -12.05 13.07 -16.81
C VAL A 204 -12.39 11.87 -17.70
N LEU A 205 -13.03 10.84 -17.14
CA LEU A 205 -13.38 9.62 -17.87
C LEU A 205 -14.52 9.80 -18.88
N ALA A 206 -15.36 10.81 -18.69
CA ALA A 206 -16.49 11.10 -19.59
C ALA A 206 -16.11 11.91 -20.84
N GLN A 207 -14.84 12.30 -21.00
CA GLN A 207 -14.31 13.04 -22.16
C GLN A 207 -13.75 12.09 -23.22
#